data_AF-X1PA99-F1
#
_entry.id   AF-X1PA99-F1
#
_cell.length_a   1.000
_cell.length_b   1.000
_cell.length_c   1.000
_cell.angle_alpha   90.00
_cell.angle_beta   90.00
_cell.angle_gamma   90.00
#
_symmetry.space_group_name_H-M   'P 1'
#
loop_
_entity.id
_entity.type
_entity.pdbx_description
1 polymer ?
#
loop_
_entity_poly.entity_id
_entity_poly.type
_entity_poly.pdbx_seq_one_letter_code
_entity_poly.pdbx_strand_id
1 'polypeptide(L)'
;MSCSDALGVDTNKGGFNYDDYAVVLKSYVDDAGMVNYKNLKADSEKLRTFVTSMSKLDPNGFNKWGKKEKIAFWLNAYNAFTLKVIIDNYPIKPSFLKSWYYPKNSIRQIKGVWDKVRFNVMGRDL
;
A
#
# COMPACT_ATOMS: atom_id res chain seq x y z
N MET A 1 -6.88 -24.54 38.32
CA MET A 1 -5.93 -23.53 37.79
C MET A 1 -5.62 -23.94 36.35
N SER A 2 -6.35 -23.42 35.36
CA SER A 2 -6.02 -22.21 34.54
C SER A 2 -4.74 -22.43 33.73
N CYS A 3 -4.70 -22.35 32.40
CA CYS A 3 -5.22 -21.28 31.54
C CYS A 3 -5.86 -21.83 30.25
N SER A 4 -7.15 -21.58 30.03
CA SER A 4 -7.73 -21.64 28.67
C SER A 4 -8.60 -20.42 28.34
N ASP A 5 -8.59 -19.39 29.21
CA ASP A 5 -9.41 -18.17 29.09
C ASP A 5 -8.57 -16.90 28.89
N ALA A 6 -7.47 -16.98 28.14
CA ALA A 6 -6.72 -15.79 27.75
C ALA A 6 -6.40 -15.90 26.27
N LEU A 7 -7.30 -15.34 25.47
CA LEU A 7 -7.13 -14.74 24.15
C LEU A 7 -8.46 -14.91 23.38
N GLY A 8 -9.52 -14.29 23.93
CA GLY A 8 -10.68 -13.94 23.14
C GLY A 8 -10.26 -12.92 22.08
N VAL A 9 -9.73 -13.40 20.95
CA VAL A 9 -9.68 -12.61 19.73
C VAL A 9 -11.12 -12.53 19.24
N ASP A 10 -11.77 -11.41 19.57
CA ASP A 10 -13.00 -10.99 18.92
C ASP A 10 -12.80 -11.02 17.40
N THR A 11 -13.28 -12.06 16.74
CA THR A 11 -13.28 -12.21 15.27
C THR A 11 -14.35 -11.34 14.60
N ASN A 12 -14.83 -10.30 15.30
CA ASN A 12 -15.85 -9.38 14.80
C ASN A 12 -15.62 -7.95 15.35
N LYS A 13 -14.51 -7.33 14.96
CA LYS A 13 -14.29 -5.88 15.08
C LYS A 13 -14.08 -5.32 13.68
N GLY A 14 -14.97 -4.42 13.26
CA GLY A 14 -15.02 -3.88 11.90
C GLY A 14 -13.77 -3.10 11.51
N GLY A 15 -12.72 -3.81 11.09
CA GLY A 15 -11.48 -3.26 10.52
C GLY A 15 -11.38 -3.52 9.02
N PHE A 16 -10.36 -2.93 8.39
CA PHE A 16 -10.05 -3.16 6.98
C PHE A 16 -9.45 -4.55 6.75
N ASN A 17 -9.78 -5.22 5.64
CA ASN A 17 -9.10 -6.45 5.25
C ASN A 17 -7.74 -6.12 4.60
N TYR A 18 -6.67 -6.73 5.10
CA TYR A 18 -5.29 -6.54 4.60
C TYR A 18 -4.70 -7.81 3.96
N ASP A 19 -5.48 -8.87 3.75
CA ASP A 19 -4.98 -10.18 3.33
C ASP A 19 -4.28 -10.13 1.98
N ASP A 20 -4.88 -9.45 1.00
CA ASP A 20 -4.25 -9.26 -0.32
C ASP A 20 -2.92 -8.50 -0.21
N TYR A 21 -2.83 -7.52 0.69
CA TYR A 21 -1.58 -6.79 0.92
C TYR A 21 -0.54 -7.63 1.65
N ALA A 22 -0.95 -8.45 2.63
CA ALA A 22 -0.08 -9.38 3.31
C ALA A 22 0.53 -10.40 2.34
N VAL A 23 -0.27 -10.89 1.38
CA VAL A 23 0.23 -11.74 0.28
C VAL A 23 1.26 -11.00 -0.56
N VAL A 24 1.00 -9.74 -0.94
CA VAL A 24 1.97 -8.92 -1.69
C VAL A 24 3.29 -8.79 -0.94
N LEU A 25 3.24 -8.44 0.35
CA LEU A 25 4.46 -8.25 1.14
C LEU A 25 5.23 -9.56 1.30
N LYS A 26 4.55 -10.65 1.63
CA LYS A 26 5.16 -11.97 1.82
C LYS A 26 5.81 -12.52 0.53
N SER A 27 5.20 -12.26 -0.62
CA SER A 27 5.67 -12.82 -1.90
C SER A 27 6.77 -11.98 -2.55
N TYR A 28 6.81 -10.67 -2.28
CA TYR A 28 7.61 -9.74 -3.07
C TYR A 28 8.57 -8.87 -2.26
N VAL A 29 8.60 -8.99 -0.93
CA VAL A 29 9.53 -8.28 -0.05
C VAL A 29 10.40 -9.28 0.68
N ASP A 30 11.72 -9.08 0.63
CA ASP A 30 12.67 -9.94 1.35
C ASP A 30 12.88 -9.50 2.80
N ASP A 31 13.67 -10.26 3.55
CA ASP A 31 13.97 -9.99 4.97
C ASP A 31 14.75 -8.68 5.19
N ALA A 32 15.37 -8.13 4.13
CA ALA A 32 16.02 -6.82 4.17
C ALA A 32 15.06 -5.67 3.83
N GLY A 33 13.77 -5.96 3.56
CA GLY A 33 12.77 -4.98 3.17
C GLY A 33 12.86 -4.55 1.70
N MET A 34 13.63 -5.27 0.88
CA MET A 34 13.80 -4.96 -0.53
C MET A 34 12.68 -5.59 -1.36
N VAL A 35 12.12 -4.79 -2.29
CA VAL A 35 10.98 -5.20 -3.10
C VAL A 35 11.43 -5.73 -4.45
N ASN A 36 10.96 -6.93 -4.83
CA ASN A 36 11.12 -7.47 -6.18
C ASN A 36 10.09 -6.85 -7.15
N TYR A 37 10.35 -5.61 -7.56
CA TYR A 37 9.46 -4.84 -8.44
C TYR A 37 9.19 -5.50 -9.80
N LYS A 38 10.17 -6.26 -10.33
CA LYS A 38 10.02 -6.94 -11.62
C LYS A 38 8.91 -8.00 -11.54
N ASN A 39 8.95 -8.85 -10.51
CA ASN A 39 7.96 -9.92 -10.33
C ASN A 39 6.64 -9.37 -9.81
N LEU A 40 6.66 -8.38 -8.90
CA LEU A 40 5.44 -7.71 -8.43
C LEU A 40 4.69 -7.01 -9.58
N LYS A 41 5.39 -6.46 -10.56
CA LYS A 41 4.75 -5.91 -11.77
C LYS A 41 4.08 -7.01 -12.60
N ALA A 42 4.75 -8.15 -12.76
CA ALA A 42 4.24 -9.28 -13.55
C ALA A 42 2.98 -9.89 -12.94
N ASP A 43 2.91 -9.97 -11.61
CA ASP A 43 1.75 -10.43 -10.84
C ASP A 43 1.26 -9.35 -9.86
N SER A 44 0.60 -8.34 -10.43
CA SER A 44 0.17 -7.14 -9.71
C SER A 44 -1.29 -7.18 -9.23
N GLU A 45 -2.00 -8.29 -9.47
CA GLU A 45 -3.44 -8.37 -9.25
C GLU A 45 -3.79 -8.10 -7.78
N LYS A 46 -3.12 -8.77 -6.85
CA LYS A 46 -3.36 -8.61 -5.41
C LYS A 46 -3.13 -7.18 -4.92
N LEU A 47 -2.07 -6.54 -5.39
CA LEU A 47 -1.81 -5.13 -5.05
C LEU A 47 -2.90 -4.22 -5.60
N ARG A 48 -3.37 -4.45 -6.83
CA ARG A 48 -4.44 -3.66 -7.44
C ARG A 48 -5.77 -3.85 -6.72
N THR A 49 -6.13 -5.09 -6.41
CA THR A 49 -7.34 -5.41 -5.63
C THR A 49 -7.32 -4.73 -4.27
N PHE A 50 -6.20 -4.80 -3.56
CA PHE A 50 -6.03 -4.11 -2.29
C PHE A 50 -6.19 -2.59 -2.43
N VAL A 51 -5.53 -1.95 -3.39
CA VAL A 51 -5.69 -0.50 -3.65
C VAL A 51 -7.14 -0.14 -4.00
N THR A 52 -7.82 -0.95 -4.82
CA THR A 52 -9.23 -0.73 -5.17
C THR A 52 -10.17 -0.96 -3.98
N SER A 53 -9.83 -1.83 -3.03
CA SER A 53 -10.67 -2.03 -1.84
C SER A 53 -10.78 -0.77 -0.97
N MET A 54 -9.76 0.11 -0.99
CA MET A 54 -9.76 1.38 -0.24
C MET A 54 -10.78 2.39 -0.78
N SER A 55 -11.09 2.36 -2.07
CA SER A 55 -12.13 3.23 -2.65
C SER A 55 -13.53 2.83 -2.20
N LYS A 56 -13.71 1.54 -1.88
CA LYS A 56 -14.99 0.93 -1.45
C LYS A 56 -15.23 0.99 0.06
N LEU A 57 -14.23 1.44 0.84
CA LEU A 57 -14.36 1.55 2.29
C LEU A 57 -15.43 2.61 2.65
N ASP A 58 -16.37 2.25 3.54
CA ASP A 58 -17.37 3.17 4.05
C ASP A 58 -16.72 4.23 4.98
N PRO A 59 -16.82 5.53 4.64
CA PRO A 59 -16.29 6.59 5.50
C PRO A 59 -16.92 6.61 6.90
N ASN A 60 -18.20 6.23 7.04
CA ASN A 60 -18.88 6.25 8.34
C ASN A 60 -18.35 5.17 9.27
N GLY A 61 -18.12 3.96 8.75
CA GLY A 61 -17.41 2.89 9.45
C GLY A 61 -15.99 3.31 9.85
N PHE A 62 -15.21 3.84 8.90
CA PHE A 62 -13.85 4.31 9.15
C PHE A 62 -13.80 5.37 10.26
N ASN A 63 -14.75 6.30 10.30
CA ASN A 63 -14.80 7.35 11.31
C ASN A 63 -14.97 6.81 12.74
N LYS A 64 -15.54 5.63 12.91
CA LYS A 64 -15.71 4.96 14.22
C LYS A 64 -14.45 4.21 14.68
N TRP A 65 -13.45 4.03 13.82
CA TRP A 65 -12.21 3.34 14.17
C TRP A 65 -11.39 4.09 15.22
N GLY A 66 -10.64 3.31 15.99
CA GLY A 66 -9.68 3.83 16.95
C GLY A 66 -8.54 4.59 16.25
N LYS A 67 -7.90 5.52 16.97
CA LYS A 67 -6.78 6.31 16.44
C LYS A 67 -5.66 5.44 15.85
N LYS A 68 -5.31 4.34 16.53
CA LYS A 68 -4.24 3.42 16.08
C LYS A 68 -4.60 2.72 14.77
N GLU A 69 -5.85 2.29 14.61
CA GLU A 69 -6.34 1.63 13.39
C GLU A 69 -6.34 2.60 12.20
N LYS A 70 -6.77 3.85 12.41
CA LYS A 70 -6.71 4.90 11.39
C LYS A 70 -5.28 5.19 10.93
N ILE A 71 -4.32 5.24 11.87
CA ILE A 71 -2.90 5.44 11.54
C ILE A 71 -2.36 4.26 10.73
N ALA A 72 -2.65 3.03 11.16
CA ALA A 72 -2.22 1.82 10.46
C ALA A 72 -2.78 1.77 9.03
N PHE A 73 -4.06 2.13 8.85
CA PHE A 73 -4.69 2.22 7.53
C PHE A 73 -3.96 3.20 6.61
N TRP A 74 -3.71 4.43 7.07
CA TRP A 74 -3.05 5.44 6.23
C TRP A 74 -1.61 5.09 5.90
N LEU A 75 -0.88 4.45 6.83
CA LEU A 75 0.47 3.97 6.57
C LEU A 75 0.49 2.87 5.49
N ASN A 76 -0.40 1.89 5.61
CA ASN A 76 -0.54 0.82 4.62
C ASN A 76 -1.00 1.36 3.26
N ALA A 77 -1.93 2.33 3.24
CA ALA A 77 -2.38 2.99 2.03
C ALA A 77 -1.21 3.70 1.31
N TYR A 78 -0.44 4.51 2.04
CA TYR A 78 0.73 5.20 1.50
C TYR A 78 1.74 4.21 0.87
N ASN A 79 2.07 3.15 1.59
CA ASN A 79 3.02 2.14 1.10
C ASN A 79 2.47 1.40 -0.14
N ALA A 80 1.21 0.98 -0.13
CA ALA A 80 0.60 0.29 -1.27
C ALA A 80 0.47 1.19 -2.51
N PHE A 81 0.10 2.46 -2.33
CA PHE A 81 0.09 3.45 -3.42
C PHE A 81 1.48 3.67 -3.99
N THR A 82 2.50 3.78 -3.13
CA THR A 82 3.90 3.92 -3.57
C THR A 82 4.34 2.70 -4.39
N LEU A 83 4.06 1.48 -3.93
CA LEU A 83 4.34 0.27 -4.68
C LEU A 83 3.64 0.28 -6.04
N LYS A 84 2.35 0.65 -6.08
CA LYS A 84 1.56 0.73 -7.31
C LYS A 84 2.18 1.71 -8.31
N VAL A 85 2.53 2.92 -7.86
CA VAL A 85 3.20 3.91 -8.72
C VAL A 85 4.51 3.36 -9.29
N ILE A 86 5.32 2.71 -8.45
CA ILE A 86 6.60 2.17 -8.89
C ILE A 86 6.37 1.11 -9.97
N ILE A 87 5.50 0.12 -9.75
CA ILE A 87 5.29 -0.96 -10.72
C ILE A 87 4.64 -0.48 -12.02
N ASP A 88 3.75 0.52 -11.96
CA ASP A 88 3.13 1.14 -13.14
C ASP A 88 4.17 1.87 -14.01
N ASN A 89 5.30 2.26 -13.41
CA ASN A 89 6.40 2.95 -14.08
C ASN A 89 7.68 2.10 -14.19
N TYR A 90 7.63 0.81 -13.89
CA TYR A 90 8.82 -0.04 -13.85
C TYR A 90 9.14 -0.65 -15.24
N PRO A 91 10.41 -0.66 -15.69
CA PRO A 91 11.57 -0.06 -15.06
C PRO A 91 11.52 1.47 -15.13
N ILE A 92 11.90 2.14 -14.05
CA ILE A 92 11.88 3.60 -13.95
C ILE A 92 12.78 4.19 -15.02
N LYS A 93 12.20 5.05 -15.86
CA LYS A 93 12.91 5.75 -16.94
C LYS A 93 13.47 7.08 -16.40
N PRO A 94 14.80 7.24 -16.29
CA PRO A 94 15.38 8.48 -15.81
C PRO A 94 15.25 9.60 -16.84
N SER A 95 15.10 10.83 -16.34
CA SER A 95 15.27 12.04 -17.14
C SER A 95 16.71 12.52 -17.02
N PHE A 96 17.29 13.01 -18.12
CA PHE A 96 18.63 13.57 -18.13
C PHE A 96 18.81 14.66 -17.06
N LEU A 97 17.94 15.68 -17.05
CA LEU A 97 18.02 16.80 -16.10
C LEU A 97 17.86 16.36 -14.64
N LYS A 98 16.95 15.43 -14.35
CA LYS A 98 16.75 14.91 -12.99
C LYS A 98 17.89 14.00 -12.52
N SER A 99 18.59 13.35 -13.45
CA SER A 99 19.73 12.46 -13.13
C SER A 99 20.92 13.20 -12.53
N TRP A 100 20.97 14.54 -12.66
CA TRP A 100 21.96 15.39 -11.99
C TRP A 100 21.72 15.49 -10.47
N TYR A 101 20.49 15.27 -10.01
CA TYR A 101 20.10 15.45 -8.61
C TYR A 101 19.63 14.16 -7.95
N TYR A 102 19.15 13.19 -8.74
CA TYR A 102 18.53 11.97 -8.25
C TYR A 102 19.08 10.73 -8.96
N PRO A 103 19.25 9.60 -8.24
CA PRO A 103 19.60 8.33 -8.85
C PRO A 103 18.64 7.95 -10.00
N LYS A 104 19.17 7.26 -11.02
CA LYS A 104 18.41 6.90 -12.22
C LYS A 104 17.23 5.95 -11.94
N ASN A 105 17.33 5.15 -10.89
CA ASN A 105 16.29 4.23 -10.41
C ASN A 105 15.39 4.85 -9.32
N SER A 106 15.49 6.16 -9.06
CA SER A 106 14.68 6.82 -8.04
C SER A 106 13.24 7.04 -8.51
N ILE A 107 12.27 6.84 -7.62
CA ILE A 107 10.86 7.20 -7.86
C ILE A 107 10.70 8.67 -8.27
N ARG A 108 11.62 9.56 -7.87
CA ARG A 108 11.63 10.98 -8.23
C ARG A 108 11.84 11.23 -9.73
N GLN A 109 12.33 10.25 -10.47
CA GLN A 109 12.44 10.31 -11.93
C GLN A 109 11.06 10.35 -12.60
N ILE A 110 10.06 9.69 -12.00
CA ILE A 110 8.68 9.64 -12.51
C ILE A 110 8.09 11.05 -12.54
N LYS A 111 7.54 11.46 -13.70
CA LYS A 111 7.01 12.81 -13.90
C LYS A 111 5.68 12.96 -13.16
N GLY A 112 5.60 13.92 -12.23
CA GLY A 112 4.37 14.22 -11.49
C GLY A 112 4.00 13.17 -10.44
N VAL A 113 4.95 12.34 -9.98
CA VAL A 113 4.67 11.30 -8.96
C VAL A 113 4.04 11.86 -7.69
N TRP A 114 4.40 13.08 -7.28
CA TRP A 114 3.85 13.71 -6.08
C TRP A 114 2.69 14.66 -6.40
N ASP A 115 2.72 15.31 -7.56
CA ASP A 115 1.79 16.41 -7.84
C ASP A 115 0.57 15.98 -8.66
N LYS A 116 0.66 14.89 -9.41
CA LYS A 116 -0.35 14.47 -10.41
C LYS A 116 -0.98 13.12 -10.16
N VAL A 117 -0.27 12.21 -9.50
CA VAL A 117 -0.84 10.89 -9.17
C VAL A 117 -1.93 11.10 -8.13
N ARG A 118 -3.09 10.51 -8.37
CA ARG A 118 -4.21 10.52 -7.45
C ARG A 118 -4.73 9.11 -7.20
N PHE A 119 -5.16 8.84 -5.98
CA PHE A 119 -5.79 7.59 -5.59
C PHE A 119 -7.16 7.83 -4.96
N ASN A 120 -8.15 7.05 -5.37
CA ASN A 120 -9.47 7.13 -4.77
C ASN A 120 -9.51 6.34 -3.45
N VAL A 121 -9.83 7.02 -2.36
CA VAL A 121 -10.00 6.44 -1.03
C VAL A 121 -11.30 6.95 -0.45
N MET A 122 -12.20 6.03 -0.07
CA MET A 122 -13.50 6.36 0.51
C MET A 122 -14.27 7.40 -0.34
N GLY A 123 -14.28 7.21 -1.67
CA GLY A 123 -14.96 8.08 -2.63
C GLY A 123 -14.31 9.44 -2.90
N ARG A 124 -13.09 9.68 -2.41
CA ARG A 124 -12.33 10.93 -2.63
C ARG A 124 -10.98 10.67 -3.28
N ASP A 125 -10.60 11.50 -4.24
CA ASP A 125 -9.27 11.45 -4.84
C ASP A 125 -8.26 12.22 -3.97
N LEU A 126 -7.19 11.54 -3.60
CA LEU A 126 -6.06 12.05 -2.81
C LEU A 126 -4.82 12.20 -3.68
#